data_AF-A0A927RBG9-F1
#
_entry.id   AF-A0A927RBG9-F1
#
_cell.length_a   1.000
_cell.length_b   1.000
_cell.length_c   1.000
_cell.angle_alpha   90.00
_cell.angle_beta   90.00
_cell.angle_gamma   90.00
#
_symmetry.space_group_name_H-M   'P 1'
#
loop_
_entity.id
_entity.type
_entity.pdbx_description
1 polymer ?
#
loop_
_entity_poly.entity_id
_entity_poly.type
_entity_poly.pdbx_seq_one_letter_code
_entity_poly.pdbx_strand_id
1 'polypeptide(L)'
;MRSATADGLTWRIDPRADRADELAPGKVMFLTGRAVGRVLDVRREGADLAVTIGPVDITEVIRDGRFATDRPVAFDKVVVYSAEDPFWAQTESEPDPDASGGGGSGGSGGGGGSGSGGRIPGFSAPIGQTTGLAGPREGPVTREGRPPLPPPRLGGPIDAVAGAFRLTPTCCAGGIGAHFHYDREGVRLDGNVELLLTKPSGGFDLVIEGGRITTAKFQIEGGVGLRLKVAGATKVGTQGNIHPYITVPVDFTVPLGQFLGVPFSATINQALEIRTAFSAKDGNIKAEGEYTFTGGLGFGYDKGRFGPPGPQGFTTKNSITNSITGPSVGVNGLLVTYQVRFHVGIGAFGFTTGLYVGLTAAVGLSVGSALGSPITVCKGTGVSLSTDFGVGYTLPAPVVNVINFFLRVFKAKPIERRGGIGSSATFFAKAEIVPDIPLCRA
;
A
#
# COMPACT_ATOMS: atom_id res chain seq x y z
N MET A 1 -16.77 -1.81 22.70
CA MET A 1 -16.08 -0.81 21.84
C MET A 1 -17.14 0.08 21.21
N ARG A 2 -16.94 1.40 21.20
CA ARG A 2 -17.98 2.38 20.81
C ARG A 2 -17.71 2.99 19.44
N SER A 3 -16.46 3.35 19.15
CA SER A 3 -16.02 3.81 17.83
C SER A 3 -14.50 3.69 17.72
N ALA A 4 -13.98 3.86 16.51
CA ALA A 4 -12.57 4.12 16.29
C ALA A 4 -12.46 5.42 15.51
N THR A 5 -11.29 6.04 15.58
CA THR A 5 -10.93 7.14 14.69
C THR A 5 -10.83 6.62 13.26
N ALA A 6 -11.13 7.45 12.26
CA ALA A 6 -11.12 7.04 10.86
C ALA A 6 -9.79 6.38 10.45
N ASP A 7 -8.71 6.78 11.12
CA ASP A 7 -7.37 6.25 10.94
C ASP A 7 -7.10 4.87 11.56
N GLY A 8 -8.03 4.30 12.34
CA GLY A 8 -7.88 3.01 13.02
C GLY A 8 -6.88 3.01 14.19
N LEU A 9 -6.34 4.16 14.59
CA LEU A 9 -5.28 4.26 15.60
C LEU A 9 -5.81 4.48 17.01
N THR A 10 -6.81 5.35 17.15
CA THR A 10 -7.40 5.70 18.43
C THR A 10 -8.77 5.06 18.57
N TRP A 11 -8.96 4.29 19.62
CA TRP A 11 -10.16 3.51 19.87
C TRP A 11 -10.90 4.07 21.06
N ARG A 12 -12.21 4.25 20.94
CA ARG A 12 -13.08 4.63 22.05
C ARG A 12 -13.68 3.39 22.69
N ILE A 13 -13.28 3.15 23.93
CA ILE A 13 -13.74 2.02 24.74
C ILE A 13 -14.56 2.53 25.91
N ASP A 14 -15.45 1.65 26.38
CA ASP A 14 -16.19 1.91 27.61
C ASP A 14 -15.20 1.79 28.80
N PRO A 15 -15.07 2.81 29.67
CA PRO A 15 -14.23 2.72 30.86
C PRO A 15 -14.68 1.65 31.85
N ARG A 16 -15.89 1.09 31.70
CA ARG A 16 -16.40 -0.05 32.48
C ARG A 16 -16.21 -1.40 31.79
N ALA A 17 -15.61 -1.43 30.59
CA ALA A 17 -15.27 -2.69 29.96
C ALA A 17 -14.27 -3.45 30.81
N ASP A 18 -14.33 -4.78 30.75
CA ASP A 18 -13.41 -5.64 31.49
C ASP A 18 -11.94 -5.26 31.22
N ARG A 19 -11.17 -5.11 32.29
CA ARG A 19 -9.74 -4.72 32.30
C ARG A 19 -9.42 -3.36 31.64
N ALA A 20 -10.40 -2.48 31.42
CA ALA A 20 -10.16 -1.16 30.84
C ALA A 20 -9.29 -0.25 31.74
N ASP A 21 -9.37 -0.45 33.05
CA ASP A 21 -8.57 0.22 34.08
C ASP A 21 -7.11 -0.24 34.09
N GLU A 22 -6.79 -1.39 33.49
CA GLU A 22 -5.43 -1.88 33.37
C GLU A 22 -4.66 -1.28 32.20
N LEU A 23 -5.32 -0.55 31.29
CA LEU A 23 -4.69 0.00 30.09
C LEU A 23 -3.70 1.10 30.46
N ALA A 24 -2.45 0.92 30.02
CA ALA A 24 -1.36 1.86 30.27
C ALA A 24 -0.37 1.84 29.10
N PRO A 25 0.30 2.97 28.80
CA PRO A 25 1.36 3.02 27.80
C PRO A 25 2.38 1.89 27.96
N GLY A 26 2.75 1.27 26.84
CA GLY A 26 3.67 0.14 26.78
C GLY A 26 3.03 -1.24 26.90
N LYS A 27 1.80 -1.37 27.41
CA LYS A 27 1.09 -2.67 27.45
C LYS A 27 0.59 -3.08 26.06
N VAL A 28 0.38 -4.37 25.84
CA VAL A 28 -0.30 -4.88 24.65
C VAL A 28 -1.80 -4.97 24.94
N MET A 29 -2.60 -4.36 24.07
CA MET A 29 -4.06 -4.39 24.12
C MET A 29 -4.59 -5.27 23.00
N PHE A 30 -5.54 -6.15 23.34
CA PHE A 30 -6.40 -6.83 22.37
C PHE A 30 -7.75 -6.14 22.35
N LEU A 31 -8.10 -5.55 21.21
CA LEU A 31 -9.45 -5.08 20.91
C LEU A 31 -10.21 -6.23 20.28
N THR A 32 -11.17 -6.79 21.03
CA THR A 32 -12.06 -7.92 20.66
C THR A 32 -12.24 -8.10 19.15
N GLY A 33 -11.45 -9.01 18.57
CA GLY A 33 -11.52 -9.45 17.17
C GLY A 33 -11.20 -8.39 16.11
N ARG A 34 -10.66 -7.22 16.49
CA ARG A 34 -10.43 -6.09 15.56
C ARG A 34 -9.00 -5.59 15.51
N ALA A 35 -8.31 -5.50 16.63
CA ALA A 35 -6.94 -4.98 16.64
C ALA A 35 -6.13 -5.57 17.77
N VAL A 36 -4.83 -5.70 17.55
CA VAL A 36 -3.84 -5.92 18.60
C VAL A 36 -2.78 -4.85 18.45
N GLY A 37 -2.35 -4.27 19.56
CA GLY A 37 -1.35 -3.21 19.48
C GLY A 37 -0.81 -2.80 20.82
N ARG A 38 0.34 -2.12 20.79
CA ARG A 38 0.97 -1.54 21.97
C ARG A 38 0.27 -0.25 22.30
N VAL A 39 -0.27 -0.14 23.51
CA VAL A 39 -0.87 1.10 24.01
C VAL A 39 0.20 2.19 24.02
N LEU A 40 -0.08 3.29 23.32
CA LEU A 40 0.78 4.46 23.23
C LEU A 40 0.29 5.59 24.12
N ASP A 41 -1.02 5.76 24.18
CA ASP A 41 -1.70 6.79 24.95
C ASP A 41 -3.05 6.26 25.46
N VAL A 42 -3.43 6.68 26.66
CA VAL A 42 -4.75 6.42 27.25
C VAL A 42 -5.22 7.70 27.90
N ARG A 43 -6.37 8.23 27.45
CA ARG A 43 -6.97 9.43 28.03
C ARG A 43 -8.47 9.30 28.13
N ARG A 44 -9.06 9.98 29.12
CA ARG A 44 -10.52 10.13 29.19
C ARG A 44 -10.98 11.13 28.15
N GLU A 45 -12.00 10.76 27.39
CA GLU A 45 -12.64 11.62 26.40
C GLU A 45 -14.16 11.58 26.63
N GLY A 46 -14.65 12.52 27.43
CA GLY A 46 -16.04 12.51 27.89
C GLY A 46 -16.35 11.27 28.73
N ALA A 47 -17.29 10.46 28.27
CA ALA A 47 -17.72 9.22 28.95
C ALA A 47 -16.87 7.99 28.57
N ASP A 48 -15.93 8.14 27.62
CA ASP A 48 -15.15 7.03 27.07
C ASP A 48 -13.67 7.13 27.47
N LEU A 49 -12.93 6.04 27.30
CA LEU A 49 -11.47 6.06 27.20
C LEU A 49 -11.08 6.07 25.72
N ALA A 50 -10.30 7.06 25.32
CA ALA A 50 -9.61 7.09 24.04
C ALA A 50 -8.24 6.42 24.23
N VAL A 51 -7.99 5.35 23.48
CA VAL A 51 -6.78 4.55 23.56
C VAL A 51 -6.10 4.53 22.20
N THR A 52 -4.90 5.07 22.13
CA THR A 52 -4.08 5.03 20.91
C THR A 52 -3.21 3.80 20.95
N ILE A 53 -3.23 2.98 19.91
CA ILE A 53 -2.38 1.78 19.79
C ILE A 53 -1.39 1.91 18.64
N GLY A 54 -0.19 1.37 18.84
CA GLY A 54 0.85 1.19 17.83
C GLY A 54 1.03 -0.28 17.45
N PRO A 55 1.87 -0.59 16.46
CA PRO A 55 2.13 -1.95 16.02
C PRO A 55 2.80 -2.78 17.12
N VAL A 56 2.65 -4.09 17.01
CA VAL A 56 3.40 -5.09 17.80
C VAL A 56 3.88 -6.19 16.88
N ASP A 57 5.08 -6.70 17.12
CA ASP A 57 5.53 -7.92 16.47
C ASP A 57 4.81 -9.13 17.05
N ILE A 58 4.60 -10.16 16.23
CA ILE A 58 3.85 -11.35 16.64
C ILE A 58 4.54 -12.06 17.82
N THR A 59 5.87 -11.95 17.90
CA THR A 59 6.69 -12.51 18.99
C THR A 59 6.59 -11.71 20.30
N GLU A 60 6.10 -10.47 20.26
CA GLU A 60 5.77 -9.70 21.46
C GLU A 60 4.42 -10.12 22.06
N VAL A 61 3.58 -10.77 21.25
CA VAL A 61 2.26 -11.26 21.64
C VAL A 61 2.33 -12.74 22.01
N ILE A 62 3.09 -13.53 21.25
CA ILE A 62 3.20 -14.98 21.38
C ILE A 62 4.68 -15.32 21.56
N ARG A 63 5.02 -15.91 22.71
CA ARG A 63 6.40 -16.37 22.96
C ARG A 63 6.66 -17.76 22.41
N ASP A 64 5.70 -18.66 22.55
CA ASP A 64 5.80 -20.06 22.19
C ASP A 64 4.47 -20.53 21.61
N GLY A 65 4.50 -21.25 20.49
CA GLY A 65 3.31 -21.83 19.89
C GLY A 65 3.50 -22.29 18.44
N ARG A 66 2.64 -23.22 18.03
CA ARG A 66 2.50 -23.65 16.64
C ARG A 66 1.09 -23.34 16.14
N PHE A 67 1.02 -22.64 15.03
CA PHE A 67 -0.21 -22.18 14.41
C PHE A 67 -0.21 -22.67 12.96
N ALA A 68 -1.11 -23.57 12.65
CA ALA A 68 -1.20 -24.14 11.32
C ALA A 68 -2.65 -24.40 10.93
N THR A 69 -2.91 -24.35 9.63
CA THR A 69 -4.17 -24.83 9.06
C THR A 69 -4.07 -26.31 8.73
N ASP A 70 -5.02 -27.11 9.21
CA ASP A 70 -5.09 -28.53 8.85
C ASP A 70 -5.51 -28.75 7.38
N ARG A 71 -6.21 -27.78 6.79
CA ARG A 71 -6.71 -27.80 5.41
C ARG A 71 -6.66 -26.40 4.79
N PRO A 72 -6.52 -26.28 3.46
CA PRO A 72 -6.62 -25.00 2.78
C PRO A 72 -7.92 -24.28 3.12
N VAL A 73 -7.81 -23.01 3.48
CA VAL A 73 -8.93 -22.11 3.78
C VAL A 73 -9.39 -21.46 2.49
N ALA A 74 -10.68 -21.58 2.15
CA ALA A 74 -11.25 -20.90 1.00
C ALA A 74 -11.46 -19.40 1.28
N PHE A 75 -11.18 -18.56 0.28
CA PHE A 75 -11.39 -17.11 0.36
C PHE A 75 -12.77 -16.67 -0.19
N ASP A 76 -13.75 -17.57 -0.27
CA ASP A 76 -15.08 -17.29 -0.83
C ASP A 76 -16.07 -16.68 0.17
N LYS A 77 -15.80 -16.81 1.48
CA LYS A 77 -16.65 -16.30 2.56
C LYS A 77 -15.96 -15.16 3.32
N VAL A 78 -15.79 -14.03 2.63
CA VAL A 78 -15.18 -12.83 3.20
C VAL A 78 -16.18 -11.93 3.92
N VAL A 79 -15.73 -11.43 5.07
CA VAL A 79 -16.34 -10.30 5.76
C VAL A 79 -15.62 -9.04 5.30
N VAL A 80 -16.38 -8.05 4.86
CA VAL A 80 -15.87 -6.77 4.36
C VAL A 80 -15.93 -5.74 5.48
N TYR A 81 -14.80 -5.09 5.72
CA TYR A 81 -14.65 -3.98 6.64
C TYR A 81 -14.19 -2.74 5.86
N SER A 82 -14.76 -1.57 6.16
CA SER A 82 -14.35 -0.31 5.54
C SER A 82 -13.96 0.70 6.60
N ALA A 83 -12.85 1.39 6.35
CA ALA A 83 -12.48 2.61 7.04
C ALA A 83 -13.04 3.80 6.23
N GLU A 84 -13.78 4.69 6.88
CA GLU A 84 -14.42 5.84 6.21
C GLU A 84 -13.39 6.93 5.87
N ASP A 85 -12.98 7.01 4.59
CA ASP A 85 -12.01 7.97 4.00
C ASP A 85 -10.86 8.35 4.96
N PRO A 86 -9.99 7.38 5.34
CA PRO A 86 -8.92 7.65 6.28
C PRO A 86 -7.88 8.60 5.67
N PHE A 87 -7.29 9.47 6.49
CA PHE A 87 -6.26 10.41 6.02
C PHE A 87 -5.02 9.72 5.41
N TRP A 88 -4.77 8.45 5.76
CA TRP A 88 -3.68 7.64 5.20
C TRP A 88 -4.05 6.94 3.89
N ALA A 89 -5.30 7.00 3.46
CA ALA A 89 -5.76 6.36 2.23
C ALA A 89 -5.10 6.97 1.00
N GLN A 90 -4.67 8.23 1.06
CA GLN A 90 -3.92 8.89 0.00
C GLN A 90 -2.69 9.57 0.58
N THR A 91 -1.54 9.31 -0.03
CA THR A 91 -0.26 9.93 0.30
C THR A 91 0.46 10.35 -0.97
N GLU A 92 1.35 11.32 -0.85
CA GLU A 92 2.36 11.53 -1.86
C GLU A 92 3.37 10.38 -1.77
N SER A 93 3.62 9.71 -2.88
CA SER A 93 4.58 8.61 -2.89
C SER A 93 5.97 9.11 -2.51
N GLU A 94 6.63 8.40 -1.59
CA GLU A 94 8.05 8.63 -1.34
C GLU A 94 8.89 8.16 -2.54
N PRO A 95 10.03 8.81 -2.83
CA PRO A 95 10.97 8.30 -3.82
C PRO A 95 11.49 6.92 -3.39
N ASP A 96 11.27 5.92 -4.24
CA ASP A 96 11.65 4.53 -3.99
C ASP A 96 13.19 4.39 -4.01
N PRO A 97 13.85 4.02 -2.89
CA PRO A 97 15.31 3.93 -2.84
C PRO A 97 15.87 2.79 -3.72
N ASP A 98 15.04 1.82 -4.10
CA ASP A 98 15.43 0.65 -4.88
C ASP A 98 15.12 0.76 -6.40
N ALA A 99 14.56 1.90 -6.84
CA ALA A 99 14.25 2.15 -8.26
C ALA A 99 15.46 2.60 -9.10
N SER A 100 16.70 2.42 -8.62
CA SER A 100 17.92 2.65 -9.41
C SER A 100 18.21 1.45 -10.32
N GLY A 101 17.42 1.28 -11.38
CA GLY A 101 17.56 0.15 -12.30
C GLY A 101 17.05 0.46 -13.70
N GLY A 102 17.40 1.62 -14.26
CA GLY A 102 16.96 1.98 -15.61
C GLY A 102 17.32 3.40 -16.05
N GLY A 103 18.50 3.89 -15.66
CA GLY A 103 19.04 5.15 -16.19
C GLY A 103 20.19 4.85 -17.13
N GLY A 104 19.96 4.92 -18.44
CA GLY A 104 20.98 4.76 -19.47
C GLY A 104 22.14 5.72 -19.25
N SER A 105 23.34 5.15 -19.21
CA SER A 105 24.61 5.87 -19.18
C SER A 105 24.79 6.67 -20.48
N GLY A 106 24.71 7.99 -20.38
CA GLY A 106 25.07 8.94 -21.43
C GLY A 106 26.11 9.96 -20.94
N GLY A 107 27.30 9.50 -20.57
CA GLY A 107 28.53 10.30 -20.63
C GLY A 107 29.34 9.83 -21.84
N SER A 108 30.06 10.63 -22.62
CA SER A 108 30.91 11.75 -22.25
C SER A 108 31.34 12.53 -23.52
N GLY A 109 31.62 13.82 -23.34
CA GLY A 109 32.53 14.63 -24.18
C GLY A 109 32.04 16.07 -24.27
N GLY A 110 32.69 17.12 -23.79
CA GLY A 110 34.02 17.30 -23.22
C GLY A 110 34.56 18.68 -23.64
N GLY A 111 34.91 19.53 -22.66
CA GLY A 111 35.67 20.79 -22.83
C GLY A 111 34.80 22.06 -22.83
N GLY A 112 35.07 23.12 -22.06
CA GLY A 112 36.16 23.50 -21.17
C GLY A 112 36.03 25.02 -20.94
N GLY A 113 36.22 25.52 -19.72
CA GLY A 113 36.08 26.95 -19.45
C GLY A 113 36.28 27.32 -17.98
N SER A 114 37.51 27.73 -17.67
CA SER A 114 38.00 28.24 -16.39
C SER A 114 37.43 29.63 -16.04
N GLY A 115 37.35 29.96 -14.74
CA GLY A 115 37.12 31.32 -14.23
C GLY A 115 36.39 31.32 -12.86
N SER A 116 37.11 31.16 -11.75
CA SER A 116 37.61 32.22 -10.86
C SER A 116 36.56 32.93 -9.97
N GLY A 117 36.65 32.65 -8.67
CA GLY A 117 36.63 33.61 -7.55
C GLY A 117 35.52 34.66 -7.47
N GLY A 118 34.59 34.50 -6.53
CA GLY A 118 33.67 35.55 -6.11
C GLY A 118 33.17 35.35 -4.69
N ARG A 119 33.61 36.24 -3.80
CA ARG A 119 33.36 36.27 -2.35
C ARG A 119 31.88 36.41 -1.98
N ILE A 120 31.49 35.77 -0.88
CA ILE A 120 30.24 36.00 -0.14
C ILE A 120 30.44 37.16 0.85
N PRO A 121 29.59 38.21 0.84
CA PRO A 121 29.28 38.99 2.03
C PRO A 121 27.95 38.47 2.62
N GLY A 122 27.84 38.11 3.89
CA GLY A 122 28.15 38.98 5.03
C GLY A 122 26.87 39.74 5.41
N PHE A 123 25.90 39.06 6.02
CA PHE A 123 24.77 39.69 6.71
C PHE A 123 24.73 39.21 8.16
N SER A 124 25.25 40.09 9.03
CA SER A 124 25.03 40.07 10.47
C SER A 124 23.85 40.98 10.76
N ALA A 125 22.83 40.48 11.46
CA ALA A 125 21.79 41.30 12.08
C ALA A 125 21.43 40.74 13.46
N PRO A 126 21.07 41.61 14.44
CA PRO A 126 21.25 41.37 15.86
C PRO A 126 20.10 40.62 16.54
N ILE A 127 20.44 39.95 17.64
CA ILE A 127 19.51 39.33 18.59
C ILE A 127 18.83 40.45 19.39
N GLY A 128 17.53 40.67 19.13
CA GLY A 128 16.65 41.56 19.88
C GLY A 128 15.65 40.78 20.74
N GLN A 129 15.56 41.16 22.01
CA GLN A 129 14.76 40.54 23.06
C GLN A 129 13.25 40.78 22.90
N THR A 130 12.48 39.71 23.17
CA THR A 130 11.15 39.64 23.81
C THR A 130 10.16 40.80 23.67
N THR A 131 9.07 40.54 22.93
CA THR A 131 7.72 41.01 23.27
C THR A 131 6.73 39.86 23.08
N GLY A 132 5.98 39.55 24.15
CA GLY A 132 5.03 38.45 24.19
C GLY A 132 3.93 38.59 23.15
N LEU A 133 3.83 37.59 22.27
CA LEU A 133 2.66 37.35 21.44
C LEU A 133 1.84 36.25 22.11
N ALA A 134 0.66 36.64 22.58
CA ALA A 134 -0.39 35.73 22.98
C ALA A 134 -0.62 34.73 21.83
N GLY A 135 -0.43 33.44 22.13
CA GLY A 135 -0.75 32.37 21.20
C GLY A 135 -2.24 32.44 20.81
N PRO A 136 -2.62 31.97 19.61
CA PRO A 136 -4.01 31.92 19.23
C PRO A 136 -4.78 31.09 20.26
N ARG A 137 -5.76 31.71 20.91
CA ARG A 137 -6.76 31.01 21.72
C ARG A 137 -7.45 29.99 20.81
N GLU A 138 -7.14 28.71 21.02
CA GLU A 138 -7.97 27.62 20.53
C GLU A 138 -9.39 27.87 21.05
N GLY A 139 -10.30 28.17 20.12
CA GLY A 139 -11.73 28.18 20.41
C GLY A 139 -12.17 26.79 20.87
N PRO A 140 -13.26 26.69 21.64
CA PRO A 140 -13.76 25.41 22.12
C PRO A 140 -14.08 24.52 20.91
N VAL A 141 -13.30 23.44 20.75
CA VAL A 141 -13.55 22.38 19.77
C VAL A 141 -14.93 21.81 20.08
N THR A 142 -15.90 22.12 19.23
CA THR A 142 -17.25 21.61 19.36
C THR A 142 -17.28 20.09 19.20
N ARG A 143 -18.00 19.49 20.14
CA ARG A 143 -18.26 18.09 20.41
C ARG A 143 -19.05 17.39 19.29
N GLU A 144 -18.50 17.30 18.09
CA GLU A 144 -19.10 16.44 17.06
C GLU A 144 -18.69 14.99 17.30
N GLY A 145 -19.67 14.17 17.69
CA GLY A 145 -19.49 12.74 17.89
C GLY A 145 -19.10 12.09 16.57
N ARG A 146 -17.86 11.58 16.51
CA ARG A 146 -17.37 10.81 15.36
C ARG A 146 -18.33 9.64 15.09
N PRO A 147 -18.75 9.42 13.82
CA PRO A 147 -19.69 8.35 13.50
C PRO A 147 -19.14 6.98 13.93
N PRO A 148 -20.03 6.05 14.34
CA PRO A 148 -19.62 4.68 14.61
C PRO A 148 -19.10 4.03 13.32
N LEU A 149 -18.07 3.20 13.44
CA LEU A 149 -17.56 2.44 12.30
C LEU A 149 -18.69 1.66 11.61
N PRO A 150 -18.71 1.59 10.27
CA PRO A 150 -19.69 0.80 9.55
C PRO A 150 -19.75 -0.65 10.07
N PRO A 151 -20.94 -1.24 10.19
CA PRO A 151 -21.03 -2.65 10.57
C PRO A 151 -20.37 -3.53 9.49
N PRO A 152 -19.73 -4.64 9.88
CA PRO A 152 -19.19 -5.60 8.92
C PRO A 152 -20.30 -6.10 7.99
N ARG A 153 -19.97 -6.28 6.71
CA ARG A 153 -20.88 -6.81 5.71
C ARG A 153 -20.36 -8.14 5.18
N LEU A 154 -21.27 -9.07 4.90
CA LEU A 154 -20.90 -10.33 4.26
C LEU A 154 -20.86 -10.10 2.75
N GLY A 155 -19.66 -10.04 2.17
CA GLY A 155 -19.44 -9.80 0.76
C GLY A 155 -20.09 -8.52 0.20
N GLY A 156 -20.20 -8.47 -1.13
CA GLY A 156 -20.80 -7.37 -1.89
C GLY A 156 -19.83 -6.26 -2.28
N PRO A 157 -20.13 -5.49 -3.34
CA PRO A 157 -19.34 -4.34 -3.71
C PRO A 157 -19.44 -3.27 -2.61
N ILE A 158 -18.33 -2.58 -2.39
CA ILE A 158 -18.26 -1.43 -1.49
C ILE A 158 -17.54 -0.32 -2.23
N ASP A 159 -18.14 0.86 -2.26
CA ASP A 159 -17.46 2.04 -2.76
C ASP A 159 -16.67 2.66 -1.61
N ALA A 160 -15.46 3.09 -1.94
CA ALA A 160 -14.54 3.75 -1.04
C ALA A 160 -14.04 5.03 -1.69
N VAL A 161 -13.62 5.97 -0.84
CA VAL A 161 -12.96 7.19 -1.26
C VAL A 161 -11.60 7.22 -0.60
N ALA A 162 -10.60 7.67 -1.36
CA ALA A 162 -9.25 7.94 -0.89
C ALA A 162 -8.82 9.28 -1.46
N GLY A 163 -9.12 10.34 -0.71
CA GLY A 163 -8.95 11.73 -1.15
C GLY A 163 -9.69 12.02 -2.46
N ALA A 164 -8.97 12.25 -3.56
CA ALA A 164 -9.60 12.59 -4.85
C ALA A 164 -10.08 11.36 -5.66
N PHE A 165 -9.76 10.15 -5.22
CA PHE A 165 -10.06 8.92 -5.94
C PHE A 165 -11.35 8.27 -5.42
N ARG A 166 -12.19 7.83 -6.36
CA ARG A 166 -13.28 6.89 -6.09
C ARG A 166 -12.79 5.49 -6.41
N LEU A 167 -13.00 4.57 -5.47
CA LEU A 167 -12.50 3.20 -5.54
C LEU A 167 -13.68 2.24 -5.37
N THR A 168 -13.73 1.20 -6.19
CA THR A 168 -14.65 0.07 -6.01
C THR A 168 -13.83 -1.21 -5.95
N PRO A 169 -13.34 -1.61 -4.77
CA PRO A 169 -12.63 -2.86 -4.60
C PRO A 169 -13.54 -4.08 -4.80
N THR A 170 -12.96 -5.15 -5.32
CA THR A 170 -13.58 -6.44 -5.59
C THR A 170 -12.79 -7.56 -4.94
N CYS A 171 -13.50 -8.54 -4.37
CA CYS A 171 -12.94 -9.76 -3.80
C CYS A 171 -14.06 -10.81 -3.63
N CYS A 172 -13.83 -12.12 -3.67
CA CYS A 172 -12.59 -12.83 -4.04
C CYS A 172 -12.84 -14.00 -5.01
N ALA A 173 -14.10 -14.43 -5.17
CA ALA A 173 -14.46 -15.62 -5.94
C ALA A 173 -14.13 -15.51 -7.45
N GLY A 174 -14.08 -14.29 -8.00
CA GLY A 174 -13.69 -14.01 -9.39
C GLY A 174 -12.31 -13.38 -9.54
N GLY A 175 -11.64 -13.05 -8.43
CA GLY A 175 -10.42 -12.26 -8.42
C GLY A 175 -10.41 -11.20 -7.31
N ILE A 176 -9.27 -10.54 -7.16
CA ILE A 176 -9.05 -9.45 -6.21
C ILE A 176 -8.59 -8.24 -7.00
N GLY A 177 -9.36 -7.17 -6.95
CA GLY A 177 -9.07 -5.99 -7.75
C GLY A 177 -9.65 -4.72 -7.19
N ALA A 178 -9.37 -3.63 -7.90
CA ALA A 178 -9.98 -2.34 -7.66
C ALA A 178 -10.22 -1.63 -8.99
N HIS A 179 -11.46 -1.14 -9.14
CA HIS A 179 -11.75 -0.07 -10.08
C HIS A 179 -11.41 1.27 -9.43
N PHE A 180 -10.72 2.15 -10.14
CA PHE A 180 -10.40 3.50 -9.68
C PHE A 180 -10.83 4.54 -10.69
N HIS A 181 -11.33 5.66 -10.18
CA HIS A 181 -11.74 6.81 -10.98
C HIS A 181 -11.25 8.11 -10.34
N TYR A 182 -10.70 8.99 -11.17
CA TYR A 182 -10.21 10.32 -10.80
C TYR A 182 -10.61 11.33 -11.87
N ASP A 183 -11.14 12.47 -11.46
CA ASP A 183 -11.48 13.59 -12.35
C ASP A 183 -11.34 14.91 -11.57
N ARG A 184 -10.15 15.53 -11.67
CA ARG A 184 -9.81 16.79 -11.00
C ARG A 184 -8.79 17.56 -11.82
N GLU A 185 -8.83 18.90 -11.71
CA GLU A 185 -7.77 19.79 -12.23
C GLU A 185 -7.42 19.60 -13.70
N GLY A 186 -8.40 19.19 -14.51
CA GLY A 186 -8.22 18.95 -15.94
C GLY A 186 -7.56 17.62 -16.28
N VAL A 187 -7.41 16.69 -15.32
CA VAL A 187 -6.88 15.34 -15.51
C VAL A 187 -7.97 14.34 -15.14
N ARG A 188 -8.14 13.34 -16.01
CA ARG A 188 -9.07 12.24 -15.80
C ARG A 188 -8.34 10.91 -15.90
N LEU A 189 -8.55 10.04 -14.93
CA LEU A 189 -8.07 8.67 -14.94
C LEU A 189 -9.23 7.72 -14.64
N ASP A 190 -9.24 6.59 -15.33
CA ASP A 190 -10.21 5.53 -15.15
C ASP A 190 -9.51 4.19 -15.37
N GLY A 191 -9.64 3.25 -14.45
CA GLY A 191 -8.96 1.99 -14.60
C GLY A 191 -9.49 0.89 -13.71
N ASN A 192 -9.19 -0.33 -14.10
CA ASN A 192 -9.49 -1.55 -13.38
C ASN A 192 -8.25 -2.43 -13.36
N VAL A 193 -7.81 -2.82 -12.17
CA VAL A 193 -6.72 -3.78 -11.98
C VAL A 193 -7.25 -4.97 -11.19
N GLU A 194 -6.98 -6.18 -11.67
CA GLU A 194 -7.55 -7.40 -11.11
C GLU A 194 -6.54 -8.55 -11.13
N LEU A 195 -6.27 -9.12 -9.95
CA LEU A 195 -5.64 -10.42 -9.79
C LEU A 195 -6.71 -11.49 -10.01
N LEU A 196 -6.63 -12.20 -11.13
CA LEU A 196 -7.57 -13.26 -11.50
C LEU A 196 -7.31 -14.51 -10.65
N LEU A 197 -8.32 -14.92 -9.90
CA LEU A 197 -8.28 -16.10 -9.04
C LEU A 197 -9.43 -17.05 -9.40
N THR A 198 -9.13 -18.34 -9.52
CA THR A 198 -10.09 -19.43 -9.69
C THR A 198 -10.12 -20.27 -8.42
N LYS A 199 -11.19 -20.12 -7.62
CA LYS A 199 -11.36 -20.82 -6.32
C LYS A 199 -10.12 -20.67 -5.41
N PRO A 200 -9.76 -19.43 -5.03
CA PRO A 200 -8.57 -19.21 -4.24
C PRO A 200 -8.69 -19.86 -2.86
N SER A 201 -7.63 -20.55 -2.46
CA SER A 201 -7.48 -21.12 -1.13
C SER A 201 -6.06 -20.92 -0.61
N GLY A 202 -5.85 -21.01 0.69
CA GLY A 202 -4.51 -20.84 1.26
C GLY A 202 -4.30 -21.61 2.54
N GLY A 203 -3.04 -21.84 2.89
CA GLY A 203 -2.64 -22.54 4.11
C GLY A 203 -1.38 -21.92 4.71
N PHE A 204 -1.20 -22.13 6.01
CA PHE A 204 -0.04 -21.63 6.73
C PHE A 204 0.47 -22.58 7.82
N ASP A 205 1.76 -22.43 8.17
CA ASP A 205 2.41 -23.07 9.32
C ASP A 205 3.41 -22.06 9.93
N LEU A 206 3.14 -21.60 11.14
CA LEU A 206 3.96 -20.68 11.91
C LEU A 206 4.35 -21.34 13.23
N VAL A 207 5.65 -21.41 13.48
CA VAL A 207 6.22 -21.92 14.74
C VAL A 207 7.06 -20.81 15.37
N ILE A 208 6.72 -20.50 16.62
CA ILE A 208 7.47 -19.56 17.46
C ILE A 208 7.97 -20.32 18.68
N GLU A 209 9.27 -20.22 18.96
CA GLU A 209 9.94 -20.85 20.10
C GLU A 209 10.85 -19.83 20.78
N GLY A 210 10.69 -19.64 22.09
CA GLY A 210 11.48 -18.70 22.88
C GLY A 210 11.42 -17.26 22.38
N GLY A 211 10.31 -16.85 21.74
CA GLY A 211 10.14 -15.55 21.10
C GLY A 211 10.85 -15.40 19.76
N ARG A 212 11.25 -16.50 19.11
CA ARG A 212 11.87 -16.50 17.77
C ARG A 212 11.05 -17.34 16.80
N ILE A 213 10.96 -16.85 15.58
CA ILE A 213 10.32 -17.59 14.49
C ILE A 213 11.31 -18.65 13.99
N THR A 214 10.92 -19.92 14.09
CA THR A 214 11.72 -21.06 13.63
C THR A 214 11.23 -21.62 12.30
N THR A 215 9.91 -21.58 12.10
CA THR A 215 9.25 -21.96 10.84
C THR A 215 8.17 -20.94 10.50
N ALA A 216 8.12 -20.52 9.23
CA ALA A 216 7.02 -19.72 8.70
C ALA A 216 6.75 -20.12 7.25
N LYS A 217 5.56 -20.65 6.98
CA LYS A 217 5.12 -21.05 5.65
C LYS A 217 3.77 -20.41 5.39
N PHE A 218 3.62 -19.80 4.23
CA PHE A 218 2.34 -19.26 3.79
C PHE A 218 2.21 -19.46 2.29
N GLN A 219 1.09 -20.01 1.85
CA GLN A 219 0.83 -20.31 0.46
C GLN A 219 -0.63 -20.03 0.10
N ILE A 220 -0.82 -19.50 -1.09
CA ILE A 220 -2.10 -19.20 -1.71
C ILE A 220 -2.12 -19.87 -3.07
N GLU A 221 -3.16 -20.64 -3.32
CA GLU A 221 -3.40 -21.39 -4.54
C GLU A 221 -4.64 -20.87 -5.26
N GLY A 222 -4.83 -21.34 -6.50
CA GLY A 222 -5.95 -20.93 -7.34
C GLY A 222 -5.72 -19.59 -8.07
N GLY A 223 -4.52 -19.03 -8.06
CA GLY A 223 -4.19 -17.84 -8.86
C GLY A 223 -3.95 -18.18 -10.33
N VAL A 224 -4.48 -17.37 -11.25
CA VAL A 224 -4.41 -17.65 -12.70
C VAL A 224 -4.14 -16.43 -13.60
N GLY A 225 -3.96 -15.22 -13.07
CA GLY A 225 -3.49 -14.11 -13.90
C GLY A 225 -3.64 -12.70 -13.35
N LEU A 226 -3.24 -11.72 -14.15
CA LEU A 226 -3.38 -10.29 -13.92
C LEU A 226 -4.12 -9.67 -15.11
N ARG A 227 -5.17 -8.91 -14.84
CA ARG A 227 -5.86 -8.10 -15.84
C ARG A 227 -5.73 -6.62 -15.48
N LEU A 228 -5.39 -5.80 -16.46
CA LEU A 228 -5.30 -4.36 -16.33
C LEU A 228 -6.09 -3.70 -17.46
N LYS A 229 -6.91 -2.72 -17.13
CA LYS A 229 -7.52 -1.78 -18.06
C LYS A 229 -7.27 -0.39 -17.51
N VAL A 230 -6.71 0.51 -18.30
CA VAL A 230 -6.48 1.88 -17.84
C VAL A 230 -6.66 2.87 -18.96
N ALA A 231 -7.22 4.02 -18.63
CA ALA A 231 -7.34 5.19 -19.46
C ALA A 231 -6.94 6.43 -18.66
N GLY A 232 -6.24 7.35 -19.32
CA GLY A 232 -5.89 8.64 -18.78
C GLY A 232 -6.01 9.73 -19.83
N ALA A 233 -6.41 10.92 -19.42
CA ALA A 233 -6.49 12.10 -20.26
C ALA A 233 -6.15 13.36 -19.47
N THR A 234 -5.61 14.37 -20.15
CA THR A 234 -5.33 15.69 -19.58
C THR A 234 -5.72 16.81 -20.53
N LYS A 235 -6.17 17.93 -19.98
CA LYS A 235 -6.36 19.22 -20.69
C LYS A 235 -5.26 20.22 -20.38
N VAL A 236 -4.43 19.93 -19.39
CA VAL A 236 -3.46 20.87 -18.79
C VAL A 236 -2.00 20.47 -19.03
N GLY A 237 -1.76 19.26 -19.55
CA GLY A 237 -0.41 18.76 -19.83
C GLY A 237 0.40 18.60 -18.55
N THR A 238 1.63 19.13 -18.54
CA THR A 238 2.60 18.95 -17.45
C THR A 238 2.13 19.45 -16.10
N GLN A 239 1.26 20.46 -16.08
CA GLN A 239 0.72 21.06 -14.85
C GLN A 239 -0.25 20.13 -14.10
N GLY A 240 -0.75 19.08 -14.76
CA GLY A 240 -1.67 18.11 -14.16
C GLY A 240 -1.04 16.75 -13.89
N ASN A 241 0.28 16.63 -13.91
CA ASN A 241 0.91 15.35 -13.57
C ASN A 241 0.75 15.07 -12.07
N ILE A 242 0.39 13.84 -11.74
CA ILE A 242 0.12 13.40 -10.37
C ILE A 242 0.95 12.17 -10.03
N HIS A 243 1.25 12.01 -8.74
CA HIS A 243 1.96 10.87 -8.19
C HIS A 243 1.36 10.39 -6.85
N PRO A 244 0.09 9.96 -6.81
CA PRO A 244 -0.52 9.46 -5.57
C PRO A 244 -0.14 8.00 -5.29
N TYR A 245 0.14 7.71 -4.01
CA TYR A 245 0.08 6.37 -3.43
C TYR A 245 -1.21 6.25 -2.61
N ILE A 246 -2.06 5.30 -3.00
CA ILE A 246 -3.43 5.13 -2.53
C ILE A 246 -3.54 3.78 -1.84
N THR A 247 -3.86 3.76 -0.55
CA THR A 247 -4.24 2.53 0.15
C THR A 247 -5.76 2.40 0.10
N VAL A 248 -6.27 1.30 -0.44
CA VAL A 248 -7.71 1.04 -0.49
C VAL A 248 -8.22 0.85 0.94
N PRO A 249 -9.16 1.66 1.44
CA PRO A 249 -9.57 1.63 2.85
C PRO A 249 -10.65 0.56 3.10
N VAL A 250 -10.44 -0.63 2.53
CA VAL A 250 -11.34 -1.77 2.60
C VAL A 250 -10.50 -3.02 2.86
N ASP A 251 -10.87 -3.74 3.90
CA ASP A 251 -10.27 -5.01 4.29
C ASP A 251 -11.25 -6.14 4.01
N PHE A 252 -10.80 -7.15 3.26
CA PHE A 252 -11.52 -8.41 3.12
C PHE A 252 -10.92 -9.42 4.10
N THR A 253 -11.76 -9.95 4.99
CA THR A 253 -11.30 -10.79 6.10
C THR A 253 -12.01 -12.13 6.13
N VAL A 254 -11.25 -13.21 6.25
CA VAL A 254 -11.74 -14.56 6.57
C VAL A 254 -11.33 -14.90 8.00
N PRO A 255 -12.27 -15.02 8.95
CA PRO A 255 -11.97 -15.48 10.30
C PRO A 255 -11.47 -16.92 10.27
N LEU A 256 -10.29 -17.19 10.83
CA LEU A 256 -9.69 -18.53 10.89
C LEU A 256 -10.00 -19.28 12.19
N GLY A 257 -10.67 -18.59 13.13
CA GLY A 257 -10.96 -19.10 14.46
C GLY A 257 -9.93 -18.66 15.50
N GLN A 258 -9.90 -19.37 16.61
CA GLN A 258 -9.00 -19.10 17.72
C GLN A 258 -7.97 -20.23 17.84
N PHE A 259 -6.70 -19.87 17.83
CA PHE A 259 -5.60 -20.79 18.10
C PHE A 259 -5.01 -20.42 19.45
N LEU A 260 -5.03 -21.35 20.42
CA LEU A 260 -4.56 -21.09 21.78
C LEU A 260 -5.23 -19.84 22.43
N GLY A 261 -6.51 -19.60 22.12
CA GLY A 261 -7.27 -18.44 22.61
C GLY A 261 -7.01 -17.13 21.85
N VAL A 262 -6.11 -17.14 20.85
CA VAL A 262 -5.78 -15.97 20.03
C VAL A 262 -6.58 -15.99 18.73
N PRO A 263 -7.35 -14.93 18.41
CA PRO A 263 -8.12 -14.89 17.17
C PRO A 263 -7.20 -14.64 15.97
N PHE A 264 -7.18 -15.58 15.03
CA PHE A 264 -6.48 -15.42 13.75
C PHE A 264 -7.48 -15.09 12.65
N SER A 265 -7.03 -14.25 11.71
CA SER A 265 -7.77 -13.94 10.51
C SER A 265 -6.85 -13.88 9.31
N ALA A 266 -7.38 -14.25 8.14
CA ALA A 266 -6.74 -13.96 6.88
C ALA A 266 -7.31 -12.66 6.33
N THR A 267 -6.46 -11.69 6.03
CA THR A 267 -6.84 -10.36 5.53
C THR A 267 -6.21 -10.09 4.18
N ILE A 268 -6.92 -9.33 3.35
CA ILE A 268 -6.47 -8.91 2.02
C ILE A 268 -6.52 -7.39 1.99
N ASN A 269 -5.36 -6.78 1.77
CA ASN A 269 -5.21 -5.34 1.61
C ASN A 269 -4.78 -5.01 0.18
N GLN A 270 -5.17 -3.85 -0.31
CA GLN A 270 -4.88 -3.40 -1.67
C GLN A 270 -4.32 -1.98 -1.65
N ALA A 271 -3.36 -1.70 -2.53
CA ALA A 271 -2.85 -0.35 -2.76
C ALA A 271 -2.59 -0.11 -4.25
N LEU A 272 -2.68 1.16 -4.64
CA LEU A 272 -2.47 1.65 -6.00
C LEU A 272 -1.49 2.81 -5.95
N GLU A 273 -0.47 2.78 -6.78
CA GLU A 273 0.35 3.95 -7.07
C GLU A 273 0.20 4.30 -8.53
N ILE A 274 -0.03 5.58 -8.79
CA ILE A 274 -0.26 6.08 -10.14
C ILE A 274 0.74 7.20 -10.39
N ARG A 275 1.43 7.18 -11.53
CA ARG A 275 2.25 8.30 -11.99
C ARG A 275 1.85 8.69 -13.39
N THR A 276 1.51 9.95 -13.61
CA THR A 276 1.23 10.48 -14.95
C THR A 276 2.39 11.33 -15.44
N ALA A 277 2.64 11.26 -16.75
CA ALA A 277 3.67 12.05 -17.42
C ALA A 277 3.15 12.56 -18.77
N PHE A 278 2.24 13.53 -18.73
CA PHE A 278 1.78 14.23 -19.92
C PHE A 278 2.66 15.44 -20.21
N SER A 279 3.21 15.52 -21.41
CA SER A 279 4.07 16.64 -21.83
C SER A 279 3.30 17.77 -22.54
N ALA A 280 2.07 17.50 -23.00
CA ALA A 280 1.27 18.48 -23.73
C ALA A 280 -0.21 18.46 -23.31
N LYS A 281 -0.92 19.54 -23.64
CA LYS A 281 -2.36 19.65 -23.45
C LYS A 281 -3.10 18.68 -24.38
N ASP A 282 -4.31 18.30 -23.97
CA ASP A 282 -5.21 17.41 -24.71
C ASP A 282 -4.61 16.02 -25.02
N GLY A 283 -3.69 15.57 -24.17
CA GLY A 283 -3.12 14.24 -24.24
C GLY A 283 -4.09 13.19 -23.69
N ASN A 284 -4.10 12.00 -24.30
CA ASN A 284 -4.78 10.83 -23.76
C ASN A 284 -3.97 9.56 -23.99
N ILE A 285 -4.24 8.54 -23.18
CA ILE A 285 -3.63 7.22 -23.25
C ILE A 285 -4.64 6.19 -22.76
N LYS A 286 -4.78 5.07 -23.46
CA LYS A 286 -5.61 3.93 -23.05
C LYS A 286 -4.88 2.65 -23.36
N ALA A 287 -4.90 1.69 -22.43
CA ALA A 287 -4.32 0.37 -22.62
C ALA A 287 -5.09 -0.71 -21.85
N GLU A 288 -4.98 -1.93 -22.33
CA GLU A 288 -5.54 -3.14 -21.73
C GLU A 288 -4.55 -4.30 -21.82
N GLY A 289 -4.38 -5.05 -20.75
CA GLY A 289 -3.50 -6.20 -20.65
C GLY A 289 -4.11 -7.36 -19.92
N GLU A 290 -3.78 -8.58 -20.35
CA GLU A 290 -4.07 -9.78 -19.60
C GLU A 290 -2.86 -10.72 -19.62
N TYR A 291 -2.40 -11.08 -18.43
CA TYR A 291 -1.29 -11.98 -18.19
C TYR A 291 -1.76 -13.16 -17.36
N THR A 292 -1.12 -14.30 -17.54
CA THR A 292 -1.36 -15.50 -16.74
C THR A 292 -0.06 -16.02 -16.19
N PHE A 293 -0.13 -16.63 -15.02
CA PHE A 293 1.00 -17.29 -14.40
C PHE A 293 0.54 -18.59 -13.75
N THR A 294 1.47 -19.53 -13.55
CA THR A 294 1.19 -20.82 -12.92
C THR A 294 1.78 -20.91 -11.50
N GLY A 295 1.38 -21.92 -10.74
CA GLY A 295 1.82 -22.07 -9.35
C GLY A 295 1.11 -21.15 -8.35
N GLY A 296 1.41 -21.36 -7.07
CA GLY A 296 0.85 -20.58 -5.97
C GLY A 296 1.70 -19.34 -5.64
N LEU A 297 1.07 -18.38 -4.95
CA LEU A 297 1.78 -17.27 -4.30
C LEU A 297 2.16 -17.72 -2.89
N GLY A 298 3.44 -17.70 -2.54
CA GLY A 298 3.83 -18.11 -1.19
C GLY A 298 5.32 -18.09 -0.95
N PHE A 299 5.67 -18.45 0.28
CA PHE A 299 7.04 -18.59 0.74
C PHE A 299 7.13 -19.66 1.85
N GLY A 300 8.35 -20.16 2.03
CA GLY A 300 8.73 -20.95 3.20
C GLY A 300 9.96 -20.34 3.85
N TYR A 301 9.98 -20.37 5.18
CA TYR A 301 11.12 -20.02 6.01
C TYR A 301 11.34 -21.16 7.00
N ASP A 302 12.56 -21.69 7.00
CA ASP A 302 12.99 -22.74 7.92
C ASP A 302 14.42 -22.46 8.38
N LYS A 303 14.65 -22.51 9.69
CA LYS A 303 16.00 -22.41 10.30
C LYS A 303 16.83 -21.22 9.78
N GLY A 304 16.22 -20.04 9.67
CA GLY A 304 16.94 -18.82 9.29
C GLY A 304 17.02 -18.56 7.79
N ARG A 305 16.40 -19.38 6.93
CA ARG A 305 16.50 -19.24 5.48
C ARG A 305 15.14 -19.24 4.81
N PHE A 306 14.95 -18.30 3.88
CA PHE A 306 13.81 -18.29 2.97
C PHE A 306 14.06 -19.25 1.80
N GLY A 307 13.02 -20.01 1.44
CA GLY A 307 12.95 -20.78 0.20
C GLY A 307 12.64 -19.90 -1.02
N PRO A 308 12.67 -20.48 -2.24
CA PRO A 308 12.33 -19.76 -3.46
C PRO A 308 10.89 -19.23 -3.38
N PRO A 309 10.66 -17.93 -3.64
CA PRO A 309 9.33 -17.35 -3.53
C PRO A 309 8.57 -17.39 -4.85
N GLY A 310 7.24 -17.34 -4.72
CA GLY A 310 6.36 -16.86 -5.79
C GLY A 310 5.92 -17.90 -6.84
N PRO A 311 5.07 -17.44 -7.77
CA PRO A 311 4.50 -18.28 -8.81
C PRO A 311 5.56 -18.64 -9.86
N GLN A 312 5.35 -19.75 -10.57
CA GLN A 312 6.23 -20.20 -11.66
C GLN A 312 5.53 -19.96 -13.01
N GLY A 313 6.29 -19.89 -14.10
CA GLY A 313 5.73 -19.86 -15.47
C GLY A 313 4.85 -18.64 -15.78
N PHE A 314 5.32 -17.72 -16.60
CA PHE A 314 4.56 -16.54 -17.02
C PHE A 314 4.19 -16.60 -18.51
N THR A 315 2.91 -16.42 -18.82
CA THR A 315 2.38 -16.43 -20.20
C THR A 315 1.53 -15.20 -20.45
N THR A 316 1.87 -14.44 -21.49
CA THR A 316 1.09 -13.28 -21.94
C THR A 316 -0.09 -13.74 -22.80
N LYS A 317 -1.32 -13.38 -22.43
CA LYS A 317 -2.51 -13.64 -23.25
C LYS A 317 -2.80 -12.47 -24.19
N ASN A 318 -2.91 -11.28 -23.61
CA ASN A 318 -3.16 -10.04 -24.35
C ASN A 318 -2.03 -9.06 -24.06
N SER A 319 -1.27 -8.68 -25.10
CA SER A 319 -0.19 -7.71 -24.97
C SER A 319 -0.75 -6.31 -24.75
N ILE A 320 -0.30 -5.65 -23.68
CA ILE A 320 -0.56 -4.24 -23.40
C ILE A 320 -0.04 -3.36 -24.53
N THR A 321 1.12 -3.67 -25.11
CA THR A 321 1.78 -2.81 -26.10
C THR A 321 0.91 -2.62 -27.33
N ASN A 322 0.23 -3.69 -27.74
CA ASN A 322 -0.64 -3.69 -28.92
C ASN A 322 -1.99 -3.01 -28.67
N SER A 323 -2.41 -2.88 -27.40
CA SER A 323 -3.67 -2.23 -27.05
C SER A 323 -3.51 -0.74 -26.74
N ILE A 324 -2.28 -0.23 -26.65
CA ILE A 324 -2.04 1.19 -26.42
C ILE A 324 -2.61 2.03 -27.57
N THR A 325 -3.52 2.92 -27.20
CA THR A 325 -4.11 3.94 -28.07
C THR A 325 -4.07 5.29 -27.39
N GLY A 326 -4.00 6.35 -28.19
CA GLY A 326 -4.24 7.69 -27.71
C GLY A 326 -3.53 8.75 -28.54
N PRO A 327 -4.27 9.60 -29.30
CA PRO A 327 -3.64 10.71 -30.00
C PRO A 327 -3.13 11.72 -28.98
N SER A 328 -1.90 12.17 -29.18
CA SER A 328 -1.32 13.26 -28.41
C SER A 328 -0.33 14.06 -29.25
N VAL A 329 -0.35 15.37 -29.03
CA VAL A 329 0.61 16.30 -29.60
C VAL A 329 1.95 16.29 -28.85
N GLY A 330 2.01 15.64 -27.68
CA GLY A 330 3.21 15.43 -26.87
C GLY A 330 3.40 13.97 -26.46
N VAL A 331 4.54 13.67 -25.84
CA VAL A 331 4.77 12.39 -25.16
C VAL A 331 3.81 12.26 -23.96
N ASN A 332 3.18 11.10 -23.84
CA ASN A 332 2.34 10.73 -22.71
C ASN A 332 2.92 9.49 -22.04
N GLY A 333 2.89 9.47 -20.71
CA GLY A 333 3.28 8.32 -19.91
C GLY A 333 2.29 8.08 -18.77
N LEU A 334 2.14 6.81 -18.41
CA LEU A 334 1.33 6.38 -17.28
C LEU A 334 1.98 5.16 -16.62
N LEU A 335 2.30 5.26 -15.34
CA LEU A 335 2.70 4.14 -14.51
C LEU A 335 1.55 3.81 -13.57
N VAL A 336 1.12 2.54 -13.56
CA VAL A 336 0.17 2.01 -12.58
C VAL A 336 0.86 0.87 -11.87
N THR A 337 1.04 1.02 -10.55
CA THR A 337 1.48 -0.04 -9.66
C THR A 337 0.29 -0.48 -8.81
N TYR A 338 -0.04 -1.76 -8.87
CA TYR A 338 -1.07 -2.37 -8.03
C TYR A 338 -0.42 -3.36 -7.08
N GLN A 339 -0.68 -3.20 -5.80
CA GLN A 339 -0.19 -4.06 -4.73
C GLN A 339 -1.38 -4.75 -4.10
N VAL A 340 -1.33 -6.08 -4.05
CA VAL A 340 -2.27 -6.89 -3.27
C VAL A 340 -1.48 -7.67 -2.24
N ARG A 341 -1.89 -7.56 -0.99
CA ARG A 341 -1.18 -8.18 0.13
C ARG A 341 -2.12 -9.05 0.93
N PHE A 342 -1.74 -10.30 1.05
CA PHE A 342 -2.42 -11.28 1.87
C PHE A 342 -1.69 -11.40 3.20
N HIS A 343 -2.45 -11.40 4.28
CA HIS A 343 -1.93 -11.48 5.63
C HIS A 343 -2.66 -12.59 6.38
N VAL A 344 -1.95 -13.32 7.21
CA VAL A 344 -2.54 -14.25 8.19
C VAL A 344 -1.94 -13.95 9.55
N GLY A 345 -2.79 -13.57 10.49
CA GLY A 345 -2.35 -13.24 11.83
C GLY A 345 -3.42 -12.54 12.63
N ILE A 346 -2.97 -11.60 13.46
CA ILE A 346 -3.80 -10.89 14.43
C ILE A 346 -3.89 -9.43 14.02
N GLY A 347 -5.09 -8.87 14.04
CA GLY A 347 -5.36 -7.46 13.75
C GLY A 347 -6.21 -7.23 12.48
N ALA A 348 -6.46 -5.96 12.15
CA ALA A 348 -7.22 -5.51 10.98
C ALA A 348 -6.82 -4.07 10.61
N PHE A 349 -7.32 -3.57 9.46
CA PHE A 349 -7.15 -2.22 8.94
C PHE A 349 -5.69 -1.77 8.81
N GLY A 350 -4.83 -2.66 8.29
CA GLY A 350 -3.40 -2.38 8.17
C GLY A 350 -2.60 -2.46 9.48
N PHE A 351 -3.25 -2.73 10.62
CA PHE A 351 -2.59 -3.06 11.89
C PHE A 351 -2.54 -4.57 12.09
N THR A 352 -2.00 -5.27 11.10
CA THR A 352 -1.87 -6.73 11.13
C THR A 352 -0.44 -7.12 11.49
N THR A 353 -0.31 -8.10 12.37
CA THR A 353 0.96 -8.76 12.68
C THR A 353 0.81 -10.25 12.39
N GLY A 354 1.75 -10.80 11.63
CA GLY A 354 1.74 -12.22 11.26
C GLY A 354 2.42 -12.48 9.95
N LEU A 355 2.05 -13.60 9.31
CA LEU A 355 2.55 -13.99 8.01
C LEU A 355 1.99 -13.07 6.94
N TYR A 356 2.79 -12.74 5.92
CA TYR A 356 2.31 -12.01 4.76
C TYR A 356 2.95 -12.48 3.46
N VAL A 357 2.19 -12.37 2.38
CA VAL A 357 2.70 -12.42 1.01
C VAL A 357 2.01 -11.33 0.20
N GLY A 358 2.80 -10.48 -0.42
CA GLY A 358 2.39 -9.42 -1.33
C GLY A 358 2.77 -9.77 -2.76
N LEU A 359 1.91 -9.34 -3.68
CA LEU A 359 2.18 -9.31 -5.11
C LEU A 359 2.07 -7.86 -5.56
N THR A 360 3.14 -7.35 -6.16
CA THR A 360 3.20 -6.02 -6.76
C THR A 360 3.30 -6.17 -8.27
N ALA A 361 2.34 -5.59 -8.97
CA ALA A 361 2.34 -5.49 -10.42
C ALA A 361 2.52 -4.03 -10.83
N ALA A 362 3.63 -3.71 -11.49
CA ALA A 362 3.86 -2.38 -12.04
C ALA A 362 3.78 -2.44 -13.56
N VAL A 363 2.98 -1.55 -14.14
CA VAL A 363 2.80 -1.40 -15.58
C VAL A 363 3.08 0.04 -15.97
N GLY A 364 4.16 0.25 -16.70
CA GLY A 364 4.50 1.52 -17.35
C GLY A 364 4.02 1.52 -18.79
N LEU A 365 3.43 2.62 -19.23
CA LEU A 365 2.96 2.87 -20.58
C LEU A 365 3.56 4.18 -21.06
N SER A 366 3.98 4.23 -22.33
CA SER A 366 4.39 5.46 -22.98
C SER A 366 3.92 5.52 -24.43
N VAL A 367 3.55 6.72 -24.87
CA VAL A 367 3.18 7.03 -26.26
C VAL A 367 3.92 8.29 -26.68
N GLY A 368 4.64 8.22 -27.79
CA GLY A 368 5.35 9.33 -28.39
C GLY A 368 4.40 10.35 -29.02
N SER A 369 4.94 11.55 -29.31
CA SER A 369 4.18 12.60 -29.98
C SER A 369 3.89 12.24 -31.45
N ALA A 370 2.63 12.39 -31.87
CA ALA A 370 2.26 12.27 -33.28
C ALA A 370 2.76 13.44 -34.14
N LEU A 371 3.10 14.58 -33.53
CA LEU A 371 3.65 15.75 -34.22
C LEU A 371 5.19 15.77 -34.23
N GLY A 372 5.83 15.21 -33.19
CA GLY A 372 7.29 15.21 -33.03
C GLY A 372 8.02 14.21 -33.93
N SER A 373 7.31 13.21 -34.45
CA SER A 373 7.84 12.23 -35.41
C SER A 373 6.80 11.96 -36.49
N PRO A 374 6.84 12.68 -37.63
CA PRO A 374 5.88 12.51 -38.72
C PRO A 374 5.98 11.14 -39.41
N ILE A 375 7.02 10.35 -39.11
CA ILE A 375 7.32 9.06 -39.74
C ILE A 375 6.72 7.91 -38.93
N THR A 376 6.78 7.96 -37.59
CA THR A 376 6.23 6.89 -36.74
C THR A 376 6.00 7.32 -35.30
N VAL A 377 4.96 6.75 -34.67
CA VAL A 377 4.62 6.96 -33.26
C VAL A 377 5.17 5.80 -32.44
N CYS A 378 6.13 6.09 -31.57
CA CYS A 378 6.71 5.12 -30.64
C CYS A 378 5.74 4.81 -29.50
N LYS A 379 5.58 3.54 -29.16
CA LYS A 379 4.83 3.06 -28.01
C LYS A 379 5.75 2.21 -27.16
N GLY A 380 5.74 2.42 -25.85
CA GLY A 380 6.51 1.64 -24.90
C GLY A 380 5.60 1.02 -23.85
N THR A 381 5.94 -0.20 -23.45
CA THR A 381 5.41 -0.80 -22.23
C THR A 381 6.54 -1.35 -21.37
N GLY A 382 6.36 -1.27 -20.07
CA GLY A 382 7.13 -2.00 -19.09
C GLY A 382 6.16 -2.73 -18.18
N VAL A 383 6.40 -4.01 -17.91
CA VAL A 383 5.64 -4.79 -16.93
C VAL A 383 6.62 -5.49 -16.01
N SER A 384 6.45 -5.30 -14.72
CA SER A 384 7.19 -6.04 -13.70
C SER A 384 6.24 -6.62 -12.66
N LEU A 385 6.52 -7.87 -12.27
CA LEU A 385 5.88 -8.54 -11.15
C LEU A 385 6.93 -8.88 -10.10
N SER A 386 6.70 -8.39 -8.89
CA SER A 386 7.50 -8.71 -7.72
C SER A 386 6.61 -9.22 -6.60
N THR A 387 7.21 -9.97 -5.70
CA THR A 387 6.57 -10.45 -4.49
C THR A 387 7.41 -10.04 -3.30
N ASP A 388 6.74 -9.67 -2.20
CA ASP A 388 7.35 -9.46 -0.91
C ASP A 388 6.67 -10.37 0.11
N PHE A 389 7.41 -10.94 1.04
CA PHE A 389 6.89 -11.96 1.93
C PHE A 389 7.67 -12.03 3.22
N GLY A 390 7.04 -12.54 4.27
CA GLY A 390 7.68 -12.62 5.58
C GLY A 390 6.71 -12.76 6.73
N VAL A 391 7.23 -12.45 7.92
CA VAL A 391 6.50 -12.43 9.18
C VAL A 391 6.77 -11.11 9.86
N GLY A 392 5.71 -10.37 10.20
CA GLY A 392 5.83 -9.11 10.91
C GLY A 392 4.65 -8.19 10.65
N TYR A 393 4.91 -6.89 10.76
CA TYR A 393 3.92 -5.85 10.50
C TYR A 393 4.40 -4.88 9.42
N THR A 394 3.46 -4.18 8.81
CA THR A 394 3.75 -3.06 7.91
C THR A 394 2.73 -1.98 8.15
N LEU A 395 3.19 -0.73 8.23
CA LEU A 395 2.34 0.42 8.47
C LEU A 395 2.41 1.40 7.29
N PRO A 396 1.33 2.14 7.01
CA PRO A 396 1.40 3.32 6.14
C PRO A 396 2.35 4.38 6.73
N ALA A 397 3.12 5.08 5.88
CA ALA A 397 4.04 6.12 6.36
C ALA A 397 3.37 7.24 7.18
N PRO A 398 2.17 7.75 6.83
CA PRO A 398 1.50 8.75 7.65
C PRO A 398 1.13 8.23 9.04
N VAL A 399 0.78 6.95 9.14
CA VAL A 399 0.48 6.28 10.40
C VAL A 399 1.74 6.22 11.27
N VAL A 400 2.88 5.84 10.69
CA VAL A 400 4.19 5.86 11.38
C VAL A 400 4.52 7.25 11.89
N ASN A 401 4.30 8.29 11.09
CA ASN A 401 4.57 9.68 11.48
C ASN A 401 3.71 10.12 12.66
N VAL A 402 2.41 9.81 12.64
CA VAL A 402 1.50 10.10 13.74
C VAL A 402 1.91 9.34 15.00
N ILE A 403 2.20 8.05 14.89
CA ILE A 403 2.65 7.25 16.04
C ILE A 403 3.97 7.79 16.60
N ASN A 404 4.96 8.07 15.75
CA ASN A 404 6.27 8.59 16.17
C ASN A 404 6.16 10.00 16.78
N PHE A 405 5.20 10.81 16.35
CA PHE A 405 4.88 12.06 17.02
C PHE A 405 4.47 11.83 18.48
N PHE A 406 3.55 10.89 18.74
CA PHE A 406 3.14 10.53 20.10
C PHE A 406 4.29 9.92 20.91
N LEU A 407 5.03 8.98 20.33
CA LEU A 407 6.18 8.34 20.99
C LEU A 407 7.22 9.37 21.43
N ARG A 408 7.45 10.42 20.62
CA ARG A 408 8.36 11.52 20.96
C ARG A 408 7.90 12.31 22.18
N VAL A 409 6.60 12.54 22.34
CA VAL A 409 6.04 13.20 23.54
C VAL A 409 6.37 12.41 24.80
N PHE A 410 6.37 11.09 24.72
CA PHE A 410 6.65 10.19 25.84
C PHE A 410 8.10 9.68 25.93
N LYS A 411 9.02 10.24 25.13
CA LYS A 411 10.43 9.80 25.03
C LYS A 411 10.61 8.31 24.75
N ALA A 412 9.66 7.70 24.05
CA ALA A 412 9.71 6.30 23.65
C ALA A 412 10.49 6.14 22.33
N LYS A 413 11.01 4.93 22.09
CA LYS A 413 11.75 4.61 20.86
C LYS A 413 10.81 4.75 19.64
N PRO A 414 11.22 5.42 18.56
CA PRO A 414 10.46 5.45 17.32
C PRO A 414 10.21 4.05 16.79
N ILE A 415 9.06 3.87 16.15
CA ILE A 415 8.74 2.66 15.41
C ILE A 415 9.14 2.82 13.95
N GLU A 416 9.50 1.69 13.35
CA GLU A 416 9.79 1.60 11.93
C GLU A 416 8.51 1.27 11.16
N ARG A 417 8.53 1.56 9.86
CA ARG A 417 7.39 1.27 8.97
C ARG A 417 7.14 -0.22 8.77
N ARG A 418 8.20 -1.02 8.88
CA ARG A 418 8.17 -2.47 8.76
C ARG A 418 8.92 -3.04 9.95
N GLY A 419 8.39 -4.11 10.52
CA GLY A 419 9.07 -4.92 11.55
C GLY A 419 8.99 -6.39 11.19
N GLY A 420 9.84 -7.19 11.83
CA GLY A 420 9.92 -8.63 11.64
C GLY A 420 10.97 -9.08 10.61
N ILE A 421 10.75 -10.27 10.02
CA ILE A 421 11.64 -10.89 9.04
C ILE A 421 10.93 -10.93 7.68
N GLY A 422 11.63 -10.56 6.61
CA GLY A 422 11.03 -10.58 5.28
C GLY A 422 12.08 -10.54 4.17
N SER A 423 11.61 -10.85 2.97
CA SER A 423 12.38 -10.78 1.74
C SER A 423 11.46 -10.40 0.58
N SER A 424 12.06 -10.09 -0.56
CA SER A 424 11.34 -9.77 -1.79
C SER A 424 12.07 -10.35 -3.00
N ALA A 425 11.32 -10.64 -4.05
CA ALA A 425 11.88 -11.12 -5.31
C ALA A 425 11.07 -10.59 -6.50
N THR A 426 11.77 -10.19 -7.55
CA THR A 426 11.18 -9.93 -8.86
C THR A 426 11.26 -11.20 -9.67
N PHE A 427 10.11 -11.74 -10.08
CA PHE A 427 10.04 -13.00 -10.83
C PHE A 427 9.67 -12.80 -12.29
N PHE A 428 9.22 -11.59 -12.66
CA PHE A 428 8.99 -11.22 -14.04
C PHE A 428 9.29 -9.73 -14.26
N ALA A 429 10.03 -9.41 -15.31
CA ALA A 429 10.21 -8.06 -15.79
C ALA A 429 10.40 -8.10 -17.32
N LYS A 430 9.61 -7.32 -18.05
CA LYS A 430 9.72 -7.19 -19.50
C LYS A 430 9.40 -5.78 -19.93
N ALA A 431 10.20 -5.26 -20.84
CA ALA A 431 9.90 -4.04 -21.57
C ALA A 431 9.69 -4.37 -23.06
N GLU A 432 8.80 -3.66 -23.71
CA GLU A 432 8.53 -3.78 -25.14
C GLU A 432 8.36 -2.39 -25.75
N ILE A 433 8.92 -2.18 -26.94
CA ILE A 433 8.86 -0.91 -27.67
C ILE A 433 8.42 -1.22 -29.10
N VAL A 434 7.44 -0.45 -29.60
CA VAL A 434 6.87 -0.62 -30.96
C VAL A 434 6.76 0.73 -31.67
N PRO A 435 7.26 0.88 -32.91
CA PRO A 435 8.07 -0.09 -33.63
C PRO A 435 9.49 -0.19 -33.02
N ASP A 436 10.09 -1.37 -33.17
CA ASP A 436 11.41 -1.66 -32.63
C ASP A 436 12.53 -1.10 -33.52
N ILE A 437 12.66 0.23 -33.53
CA ILE A 437 13.65 0.97 -34.33
C ILE A 437 14.51 1.86 -33.43
N PRO A 438 15.74 2.24 -33.85
CA PRO A 438 16.64 3.07 -33.06
C PRO A 438 16.00 4.37 -32.55
N LEU A 439 15.13 4.99 -33.36
CA LEU A 439 14.40 6.20 -32.99
C LEU A 439 13.50 6.02 -31.77
N CYS A 440 12.92 4.84 -31.58
CA CYS A 440 12.01 4.55 -30.46
C CYS A 440 12.72 3.97 -29.23
N ARG A 441 14.00 3.59 -29.36
CA ARG A 441 14.83 3.09 -28.26
C ARG A 441 15.68 4.18 -27.59
N ALA A 442 15.75 5.36 -28.20
CA ALA A 442 16.63 6.46 -27.82
C ALA A 442 16.14 7.26 -26.60
#